data_AF-A0A8B6C9Q6-F1
#
_entry.id   AF-A0A8B6C9Q6-F1
#
_cell.length_a   1.000
_cell.length_b   1.000
_cell.length_c   1.000
_cell.angle_alpha   90.00
_cell.angle_beta   90.00
_cell.angle_gamma   90.00
#
_symmetry.space_group_name_H-M   'P 1'
#
loop_
_entity.id
_entity.type
_entity.pdbx_description
1 polymer ?
#
loop_
_entity_poly.entity_id
_entity_poly.type
_entity_poly.pdbx_seq_one_letter_code
_entity_poly.pdbx_strand_id
1 'polypeptide(L)'
;MAASMVKISLLTSFLTKNNSTRLLQKIYRNKQYCRHASTTEAQEPQTLPEELETFEEKEWVIERLRNFSNLPQHLQDKEHGQLPDRERLEEMTFKDNTKRKIFLRKLYAKYGSAIDIDPGVCWPSKEELEEIKEDDKFFEPSFQQLLADLKEEKRKEAEFNMNVLTKVEKGMAKMDTLIKDFNARQLKELEKEEEAETRRKEMMELAEEYYGYAVKPRSPEFIKFMEMKRNEEKVAKKALKQASRNKRSSPQIQQEAAKS
;
A
#
# COMPACT_ATOMS: atom_id res chain seq x y z
N MET A 1 17.66 -5.66 5.93
CA MET A 1 16.84 -4.81 6.83
C MET A 1 17.60 -3.52 7.20
N ALA A 2 17.98 -2.69 6.23
CA ALA A 2 18.71 -1.44 6.49
C ALA A 2 18.11 -0.21 5.75
N ALA A 3 17.02 -0.40 4.99
CA ALA A 3 16.39 0.67 4.22
C ALA A 3 15.11 1.23 4.85
N SER A 4 14.57 0.62 5.92
CA SER A 4 13.34 1.10 6.59
C SER A 4 13.60 2.03 7.78
N MET A 5 14.80 2.04 8.37
CA MET A 5 15.11 2.91 9.51
C MET A 5 15.48 4.35 9.11
N VAL A 6 15.91 4.60 7.87
CA VAL A 6 16.28 5.96 7.42
C VAL A 6 15.05 6.80 7.05
N LYS A 7 13.92 6.18 6.69
CA LYS A 7 12.69 6.91 6.30
C LYS A 7 11.85 7.39 7.49
N ILE A 8 12.04 6.83 8.69
CA ILE A 8 11.27 7.25 9.88
C ILE A 8 11.92 8.48 10.56
N SER A 9 13.24 8.69 10.46
CA SER A 9 13.90 9.86 11.08
C SER A 9 13.72 11.18 10.31
N LEU A 10 13.43 11.12 9.02
CA LEU A 10 13.18 12.31 8.20
C LEU A 10 11.75 12.84 8.33
N LEU A 11 10.81 12.05 8.86
CA LEU A 11 9.42 12.50 9.09
C LEU A 11 9.24 13.14 10.47
N THR A 12 9.97 12.72 11.50
CA THR A 12 9.86 13.34 12.84
C THR A 12 10.61 14.66 12.95
N SER A 13 11.58 14.93 12.06
CA SER A 13 12.31 16.21 11.99
C SER A 13 11.63 17.27 11.13
N PHE A 14 10.62 16.90 10.32
CA PHE A 14 9.86 17.83 9.48
C PHE A 14 8.60 18.39 10.18
N LEU A 15 8.04 17.65 11.14
CA LEU A 15 6.84 18.05 11.89
C LEU A 15 7.10 19.02 13.05
N THR A 16 8.33 19.17 13.53
CA THR A 16 8.66 20.09 14.64
C THR A 16 9.20 21.45 14.17
N LYS A 17 9.76 21.53 12.95
CA LYS A 17 10.30 22.80 12.40
C LYS A 17 9.25 23.70 11.73
N ASN A 18 8.10 23.15 11.34
CA ASN A 18 7.07 23.90 10.62
C ASN A 18 6.03 24.61 11.51
N ASN A 19 5.87 24.17 12.76
CA ASN A 19 4.98 24.85 13.70
C ASN A 19 5.64 26.07 14.35
N SER A 20 6.96 26.02 14.61
CA SER A 20 7.68 27.20 15.12
C SER A 20 7.83 28.28 14.05
N THR A 21 8.07 27.92 12.78
CA THR A 21 8.20 28.89 11.68
C THR A 21 6.87 29.51 11.27
N ARG A 22 5.75 28.76 11.34
CA ARG A 22 4.39 29.33 11.16
C ARG A 22 3.95 30.20 12.32
N LEU A 23 4.27 29.83 13.56
CA LEU A 23 4.04 30.68 14.73
C LEU A 23 4.93 31.92 14.67
N LEU A 24 6.21 31.79 14.30
CA LEU A 24 7.12 32.91 14.12
C LEU A 24 6.71 33.80 12.95
N GLN A 25 6.17 33.27 11.84
CA GLN A 25 5.59 34.07 10.75
C GLN A 25 4.26 34.72 11.13
N LYS A 26 3.42 34.09 11.96
CA LYS A 26 2.23 34.71 12.56
C LYS A 26 2.63 35.83 13.52
N ILE A 27 3.64 35.61 14.36
CA ILE A 27 4.20 36.60 15.29
C ILE A 27 4.89 37.72 14.50
N TYR A 28 5.56 37.43 13.39
CA TYR A 28 6.19 38.45 12.52
C TYR A 28 5.18 39.25 11.69
N ARG A 29 4.09 38.62 11.21
CA ARG A 29 2.96 39.34 10.59
C ARG A 29 2.21 40.19 11.62
N ASN A 30 2.02 39.69 12.85
CA ASN A 30 1.47 40.51 13.93
C ASN A 30 2.42 41.64 14.34
N LYS A 31 3.74 41.43 14.28
CA LYS A 31 4.76 42.48 14.54
C LYS A 31 4.72 43.62 13.52
N GLN A 32 4.29 43.38 12.29
CA GLN A 32 4.09 44.43 11.29
C GLN A 32 2.89 45.33 11.62
N TYR A 33 1.86 44.79 12.28
CA TYR A 33 0.72 45.56 12.79
C TYR A 33 0.91 46.07 14.23
N CYS A 34 1.91 45.57 14.97
CA CYS A 34 2.34 46.10 16.26
C CYS A 34 3.53 47.06 16.14
N ARG A 35 3.51 47.99 15.18
CA ARG A 35 4.55 49.04 15.03
C ARG A 35 4.31 50.30 15.86
N HIS A 36 3.27 50.32 16.69
CA HIS A 36 3.01 51.42 17.62
C HIS A 36 2.84 50.88 19.06
N ALA A 37 3.84 50.15 19.54
CA ALA A 37 4.15 50.16 20.97
C ALA A 37 5.25 51.20 21.14
N SER A 38 4.88 52.47 21.11
CA SER A 38 5.76 53.56 21.49
C SER A 38 6.12 53.38 22.96
N THR A 39 7.42 53.39 23.25
CA THR A 39 7.98 53.71 24.55
C THR A 39 7.14 54.82 25.18
N THR A 40 6.60 54.58 26.37
CA THR A 40 5.96 55.61 27.18
C THR A 40 7.03 56.60 27.65
N GLU A 41 7.46 57.48 26.77
CA GLU A 41 7.76 58.84 27.19
C GLU A 41 6.41 59.45 27.57
N ALA A 42 6.27 59.85 28.84
CA ALA A 42 5.11 60.56 29.32
C ALA A 42 4.99 61.87 28.52
N GLN A 43 4.21 61.83 27.44
CA GLN A 43 3.78 63.02 26.73
C GLN A 43 2.95 63.82 27.73
N GLU A 44 3.34 65.08 27.93
CA GLU A 44 2.56 66.06 28.68
C GLU A 44 1.10 66.00 28.20
N PRO A 45 0.12 66.12 29.11
CA PRO A 45 -1.29 66.02 28.73
C PRO A 45 -1.55 67.04 27.62
N GLN A 46 -1.93 66.56 26.44
CA GLN A 46 -2.27 67.41 25.31
C GLN A 46 -3.46 68.27 25.73
N THR A 47 -3.20 69.50 26.18
CA THR A 47 -4.23 70.49 26.43
C THR A 47 -4.81 70.90 25.09
N LEU A 48 -6.15 71.01 25.03
CA LEU A 48 -6.89 71.50 23.87
C LEU A 48 -6.20 72.75 23.30
N PRO A 49 -5.80 72.77 22.02
CA PRO A 49 -5.33 73.99 21.38
C PRO A 49 -6.44 75.04 21.51
N GLU A 50 -6.13 76.19 22.11
CA GLU A 50 -7.08 77.28 22.33
C GLU A 50 -7.57 77.91 21.00
N GLU A 51 -6.87 77.63 19.90
CA GLU A 51 -7.11 78.13 18.54
C GLU A 51 -7.75 77.08 17.60
N LEU A 52 -8.78 76.37 18.06
CA LEU A 52 -9.68 75.63 17.15
C LEU A 52 -10.90 76.51 16.86
N GLU A 53 -10.98 77.00 15.62
CA GLU A 53 -11.95 78.03 15.21
C GLU A 53 -13.37 77.45 15.05
N THR A 54 -13.50 76.14 14.78
CA THR A 54 -14.79 75.48 14.55
C THR A 54 -15.12 74.42 15.59
N PHE A 55 -16.41 74.23 15.85
CA PHE A 55 -16.91 73.23 16.80
C PHE A 55 -16.59 71.79 16.37
N GLU A 56 -16.65 71.53 15.06
CA GLU A 56 -16.38 70.23 14.44
C GLU A 56 -14.93 69.76 14.67
N GLU A 57 -13.97 70.67 14.59
CA GLU A 57 -12.56 70.36 14.88
C GLU A 57 -12.33 69.98 16.34
N LYS A 58 -13.03 70.65 17.27
CA LYS A 58 -12.97 70.32 18.71
C LYS A 58 -13.56 68.95 18.98
N GLU A 59 -14.72 68.63 18.40
CA GLU A 59 -15.35 67.32 18.56
C GLU A 59 -14.47 66.21 17.99
N TRP A 60 -13.86 66.41 16.81
CA TRP A 60 -12.96 65.43 16.21
C TRP A 60 -11.72 65.15 17.06
N VAL A 61 -11.11 66.18 17.66
CA VAL A 61 -9.98 66.01 18.59
C VAL A 61 -10.41 65.26 19.85
N ILE A 62 -11.60 65.55 20.38
CA ILE A 62 -12.15 64.86 21.55
C ILE A 62 -12.43 63.38 21.24
N GLU A 63 -13.02 63.07 20.09
CA GLU A 63 -13.27 61.69 19.66
C GLU A 63 -11.98 60.90 19.47
N ARG A 64 -10.96 61.53 18.89
CA ARG A 64 -9.62 60.95 18.78
C ARG A 64 -9.02 60.65 20.16
N LEU A 65 -9.14 61.57 21.12
CA LEU A 65 -8.63 61.37 22.49
C LEU A 65 -9.44 60.34 23.29
N ARG A 66 -10.73 60.17 22.99
CA ARG A 66 -11.59 59.12 23.59
C ARG A 66 -11.22 57.72 23.10
N ASN A 67 -10.54 57.58 21.96
CA ASN A 67 -10.11 56.30 21.44
C ASN A 67 -8.86 55.77 22.17
N PHE A 68 -9.06 55.15 23.34
CA PHE A 68 -7.97 54.51 24.10
C PHE A 68 -7.43 53.23 23.45
N SER A 69 -8.23 52.59 22.59
CA SER A 69 -7.87 51.30 21.98
C SER A 69 -6.83 51.44 20.88
N ASN A 70 -6.68 52.63 20.27
CA ASN A 70 -5.88 52.89 19.07
C ASN A 70 -6.13 51.89 17.92
N LEU A 71 -7.29 51.23 17.97
CA LEU A 71 -7.68 50.24 16.99
C LEU A 71 -8.07 50.96 15.69
N PRO A 72 -7.73 50.44 14.49
CA PRO A 72 -8.21 51.03 13.26
C PRO A 72 -9.74 50.91 13.18
N GLN A 73 -10.39 51.90 12.58
CA GLN A 73 -11.85 52.03 12.54
C GLN A 73 -12.57 50.74 12.14
N HIS A 74 -12.08 50.00 11.14
CA HIS A 74 -12.70 48.74 10.69
C HIS A 74 -12.74 47.60 11.72
N LEU A 75 -11.82 47.59 12.67
CA LEU A 75 -11.87 46.64 13.77
C LEU A 75 -12.77 47.18 14.89
N GLN A 76 -12.87 48.49 15.08
CA GLN A 76 -13.84 49.09 16.01
C GLN A 76 -15.28 48.80 15.55
N ASP A 77 -15.59 49.07 14.28
CA ASP A 77 -16.91 48.81 13.70
C ASP A 77 -17.29 47.34 13.85
N LYS A 78 -16.31 46.43 13.72
CA LYS A 78 -16.48 44.99 13.90
C LYS A 78 -16.76 44.60 15.35
N GLU A 79 -16.06 45.19 16.32
CA GLU A 79 -16.32 44.95 17.75
C GLU A 79 -17.69 45.50 18.17
N HIS A 80 -18.08 46.65 17.62
CA HIS A 80 -19.37 47.29 17.88
C HIS A 80 -20.53 46.73 17.05
N GLY A 81 -20.27 45.74 16.19
CA GLY A 81 -21.29 45.12 15.32
C GLY A 81 -21.91 46.09 14.32
N GLN A 82 -21.24 47.20 14.03
CA GLN A 82 -21.67 48.18 13.05
C GLN A 82 -21.49 47.63 11.63
N LEU A 83 -22.31 48.12 10.72
CA LEU A 83 -22.20 47.76 9.31
C LEU A 83 -20.92 48.40 8.75
N PRO A 84 -20.14 47.66 7.94
CA PRO A 84 -19.02 48.27 7.23
C PRO A 84 -19.53 49.29 6.22
N ASP A 85 -18.87 50.45 6.14
CA ASP A 85 -19.16 51.49 5.17
C ASP A 85 -19.11 50.95 3.73
N ARG A 86 -20.01 51.45 2.86
CA ARG A 86 -20.07 51.03 1.46
C ARG A 86 -18.77 51.30 0.70
N GLU A 87 -18.20 52.48 0.88
CA GLU A 87 -16.92 52.88 0.29
C GLU A 87 -15.80 51.91 0.70
N ARG A 88 -15.82 51.47 1.96
CA ARG A 88 -14.87 50.49 2.47
C ARG A 88 -15.06 49.08 1.89
N LEU A 89 -16.29 48.69 1.59
CA LEU A 89 -16.57 47.43 0.89
C LEU A 89 -16.04 47.46 -0.55
N GLU A 90 -16.07 48.63 -1.20
CA GLU A 90 -15.53 48.84 -2.54
C GLU A 90 -13.99 48.91 -2.55
N GLU A 91 -13.39 49.52 -1.53
CA GLU A 91 -11.93 49.57 -1.31
C GLU A 91 -11.31 48.22 -0.95
N MET A 92 -12.10 47.29 -0.38
CA MET A 92 -11.68 45.93 -0.06
C MET A 92 -11.60 45.08 -1.34
N THR A 93 -10.75 45.48 -2.29
CA THR A 93 -10.54 44.81 -3.57
C THR A 93 -9.71 43.54 -3.36
N PHE A 94 -10.37 42.42 -3.07
CA PHE A 94 -9.74 41.11 -3.22
C PHE A 94 -9.35 40.95 -4.70
N LYS A 95 -8.06 40.67 -4.96
CA LYS A 95 -7.57 40.36 -6.31
C LYS A 95 -8.26 39.13 -6.91
N ASP A 96 -8.70 38.22 -6.05
CA ASP A 96 -9.37 36.98 -6.44
C ASP A 96 -10.90 37.14 -6.32
N ASN A 97 -11.60 37.02 -7.45
CA ASN A 97 -13.06 37.12 -7.52
C ASN A 97 -13.78 36.11 -6.63
N THR A 98 -13.23 34.90 -6.47
CA THR A 98 -13.78 33.85 -5.60
C THR A 98 -13.75 34.25 -4.13
N LYS A 99 -12.63 34.79 -3.65
CA LYS A 99 -12.49 35.28 -2.27
C LYS A 99 -13.44 36.45 -1.99
N ARG A 100 -13.63 37.33 -2.98
CA ARG A 100 -14.60 38.42 -2.92
C ARG A 100 -16.02 37.89 -2.74
N LYS A 101 -16.47 36.96 -3.59
CA LYS A 101 -17.80 36.33 -3.48
C LYS A 101 -18.01 35.68 -2.11
N ILE A 102 -17.03 34.90 -1.62
CA ILE A 102 -17.10 34.26 -0.30
C ILE A 102 -17.22 35.29 0.83
N PHE A 103 -16.48 36.41 0.74
CA PHE A 103 -16.55 37.48 1.73
C PHE A 103 -17.92 38.16 1.73
N LEU A 104 -18.46 38.50 0.57
CA LEU A 104 -19.80 39.09 0.43
C LEU A 104 -20.89 38.16 0.95
N ARG A 105 -20.81 36.85 0.66
CA ARG A 105 -21.71 35.83 1.22
C ARG A 105 -21.66 35.80 2.74
N LYS A 106 -20.48 35.91 3.34
CA LYS A 106 -20.30 35.94 4.80
C LYS A 106 -20.88 37.21 5.42
N LEU A 107 -20.74 38.35 4.75
CA LEU A 107 -21.33 39.61 5.21
C LEU A 107 -22.85 39.55 5.14
N TYR A 108 -23.41 39.12 4.01
CA TYR A 108 -24.85 38.95 3.84
C TYR A 108 -25.42 37.95 4.86
N ALA A 109 -24.72 36.85 5.16
CA ALA A 109 -25.15 35.90 6.19
C ALA A 109 -25.18 36.50 7.61
N LYS A 110 -24.34 37.51 7.90
CA LYS A 110 -24.25 38.14 9.23
C LYS A 110 -25.24 39.28 9.44
N TYR A 111 -25.39 40.13 8.43
CA TYR A 111 -26.16 41.37 8.54
C TYR A 111 -27.44 41.35 7.69
N GLY A 112 -27.63 40.32 6.87
CA GLY A 112 -28.79 40.16 6.00
C GLY A 112 -28.92 41.30 5.01
N SER A 113 -30.17 41.73 4.79
CA SER A 113 -30.52 42.84 3.89
C SER A 113 -30.11 44.23 4.42
N ALA A 114 -29.58 44.33 5.64
CA ALA A 114 -29.12 45.62 6.17
C ALA A 114 -27.87 46.11 5.42
N ILE A 115 -27.04 45.20 4.93
CA ILE A 115 -25.99 45.53 3.96
C ILE A 115 -26.64 45.46 2.58
N ASP A 116 -26.63 46.58 1.85
CA ASP A 116 -27.13 46.74 0.49
C ASP A 116 -26.31 45.94 -0.54
N ILE A 117 -26.27 44.62 -0.37
CA ILE A 117 -25.64 43.62 -1.25
C ILE A 117 -26.74 42.84 -1.94
N ASP A 118 -26.59 42.63 -3.24
CA ASP A 118 -27.49 41.77 -4.02
C ASP A 118 -27.47 40.32 -3.47
N PRO A 119 -28.61 39.77 -3.01
CA PRO A 119 -28.69 38.38 -2.55
C PRO A 119 -28.32 37.36 -3.63
N GLY A 120 -28.36 37.73 -4.92
CA GLY A 120 -27.93 36.90 -6.03
C GLY A 120 -26.48 36.39 -5.90
N VAL A 121 -25.62 37.12 -5.17
CA VAL A 121 -24.23 36.72 -4.91
C VAL A 121 -24.14 35.42 -4.11
N CYS A 122 -25.19 35.03 -3.37
CA CYS A 122 -25.24 33.78 -2.60
C CYS A 122 -25.32 32.55 -3.48
N TRP A 123 -25.88 32.68 -4.68
CA TRP A 123 -26.02 31.59 -5.62
C TRP A 123 -24.76 31.47 -6.51
N PRO A 124 -24.45 30.27 -7.00
CA PRO A 124 -23.40 30.09 -7.99
C PRO A 124 -23.77 30.79 -9.30
N SER A 125 -22.75 31.25 -10.03
CA SER A 125 -22.94 31.70 -11.41
C SER A 125 -23.36 30.54 -12.31
N LYS A 126 -23.89 30.83 -13.50
CA LYS A 126 -24.24 29.80 -14.48
C LYS A 126 -23.04 28.92 -14.84
N GLU A 127 -21.87 29.54 -15.02
CA GLU A 127 -20.60 28.83 -15.30
C GLU A 127 -20.19 27.93 -14.13
N GLU A 128 -20.18 28.47 -12.91
CA GLU A 128 -19.88 27.70 -11.68
C GLU A 128 -20.86 26.53 -11.48
N LEU A 129 -22.13 26.70 -11.87
CA LEU A 129 -23.14 25.66 -11.78
C LEU A 129 -22.94 24.56 -12.84
N GLU A 130 -22.43 24.91 -14.02
CA GLU A 130 -22.06 23.93 -15.05
C GLU A 130 -20.84 23.13 -14.60
N GLU A 131 -19.81 23.78 -14.04
CA GLU A 131 -18.65 23.12 -13.44
C GLU A 131 -19.06 22.14 -12.33
N ILE A 132 -19.90 22.58 -11.37
CA ILE A 132 -20.39 21.70 -10.30
C ILE A 132 -21.12 20.49 -10.87
N LYS A 133 -21.95 20.67 -11.91
CA LYS A 133 -22.66 19.55 -12.54
C LYS A 133 -21.74 18.59 -13.28
N GLU A 134 -20.64 19.09 -13.84
CA GLU A 134 -19.63 18.25 -14.49
C GLU A 134 -18.84 17.45 -13.47
N ASP A 135 -18.42 18.10 -12.39
CA ASP A 135 -17.76 17.47 -11.24
C ASP A 135 -18.67 16.40 -10.63
N ASP A 136 -19.93 16.71 -10.33
CA ASP A 136 -20.89 15.76 -9.78
C ASP A 136 -21.05 14.53 -10.70
N LYS A 137 -21.18 14.74 -12.02
CA LYS A 137 -21.28 13.61 -12.97
C LYS A 137 -20.01 12.77 -13.05
N PHE A 138 -18.84 13.38 -12.85
CA PHE A 138 -17.56 12.71 -12.94
C PHE A 138 -17.25 11.90 -11.67
N PHE A 139 -17.49 12.49 -10.49
CA PHE A 139 -17.17 11.88 -9.21
C PHE A 139 -18.31 11.03 -8.64
N GLU A 140 -19.56 11.43 -8.88
CA GLU A 140 -20.75 10.76 -8.35
C GLU A 140 -21.51 10.04 -9.48
N PRO A 141 -21.25 8.74 -9.69
CA PRO A 141 -22.00 7.97 -10.67
C PRO A 141 -23.48 7.90 -10.28
N SER A 142 -24.33 7.70 -11.28
CA SER A 142 -25.76 7.56 -11.03
C SER A 142 -26.06 6.31 -10.19
N PHE A 143 -27.13 6.37 -9.40
CA PHE A 143 -27.58 5.24 -8.58
C PHE A 143 -27.80 3.95 -9.39
N GLN A 144 -28.27 4.07 -10.63
CA GLN A 144 -28.47 2.93 -11.52
C GLN A 144 -27.15 2.28 -11.96
N GLN A 145 -26.12 3.07 -12.22
CA GLN A 145 -24.78 2.58 -12.54
C GLN A 145 -24.20 1.84 -11.35
N LEU A 146 -24.23 2.43 -10.15
CA LEU A 146 -23.78 1.76 -8.92
C LEU A 146 -24.45 0.40 -8.70
N LEU A 147 -25.77 0.32 -8.94
CA LEU A 147 -26.51 -0.93 -8.79
C LEU A 147 -26.14 -1.95 -9.86
N ALA A 148 -25.82 -1.53 -11.09
CA ALA A 148 -25.33 -2.39 -12.15
C ALA A 148 -23.92 -2.93 -11.81
N ASP A 149 -23.03 -2.06 -11.36
CA ASP A 149 -21.66 -2.42 -10.97
C ASP A 149 -21.67 -3.43 -9.83
N LEU A 150 -22.46 -3.19 -8.78
CA LEU A 150 -22.63 -4.13 -7.66
C LEU A 150 -23.18 -5.49 -8.10
N LYS A 151 -24.10 -5.51 -9.07
CA LYS A 151 -24.61 -6.78 -9.62
C LYS A 151 -23.53 -7.51 -10.40
N GLU A 152 -22.72 -6.80 -11.17
CA GLU A 152 -21.62 -7.37 -11.93
C GLU A 152 -20.51 -7.92 -11.01
N GLU A 153 -20.15 -7.18 -9.97
CA GLU A 153 -19.19 -7.62 -8.96
C GLU A 153 -19.65 -8.91 -8.27
N LYS A 154 -20.90 -8.94 -7.81
CA LYS A 154 -21.48 -10.15 -7.19
C LYS A 154 -21.50 -11.34 -8.15
N ARG A 155 -21.77 -11.11 -9.44
CA ARG A 155 -21.72 -12.16 -10.45
C ARG A 155 -20.30 -12.71 -10.62
N LYS A 156 -19.31 -11.83 -10.75
CA LYS A 156 -17.89 -12.22 -10.86
C LYS A 156 -17.41 -13.00 -9.65
N GLU A 157 -17.79 -12.57 -8.46
CA GLU A 157 -17.46 -13.27 -7.22
C GLU A 157 -18.11 -14.65 -7.15
N ALA A 158 -19.39 -14.76 -7.51
CA ALA A 158 -20.09 -16.05 -7.58
C ALA A 158 -19.43 -17.00 -8.60
N GLU A 159 -19.09 -16.51 -9.80
CA GLU A 159 -18.38 -17.28 -10.82
C GLU A 159 -17.01 -17.74 -10.34
N PHE A 160 -16.24 -16.86 -9.68
CA PHE A 160 -14.96 -17.22 -9.09
C PHE A 160 -15.10 -18.32 -8.05
N ASN A 161 -16.05 -18.19 -7.12
CA ASN A 161 -16.31 -19.18 -6.08
C ASN A 161 -16.71 -20.53 -6.68
N MET A 162 -17.58 -20.55 -7.69
CA MET A 162 -17.94 -21.78 -8.41
C MET A 162 -16.74 -22.42 -9.10
N ASN A 163 -15.87 -21.62 -9.72
CA ASN A 163 -14.63 -22.12 -10.33
C ASN A 163 -13.66 -22.71 -9.31
N VAL A 164 -13.58 -22.14 -8.10
CA VAL A 164 -12.78 -22.69 -7.01
C VAL A 164 -13.38 -24.02 -6.53
N LEU A 165 -14.68 -24.06 -6.28
CA LEU A 165 -15.37 -25.27 -5.81
C LEU A 165 -15.23 -26.42 -6.82
N THR A 166 -15.46 -26.17 -8.11
CA THR A 166 -15.32 -27.20 -9.14
C THR A 166 -13.88 -27.73 -9.28
N LYS A 167 -12.86 -26.90 -9.03
CA LYS A 167 -11.46 -27.36 -8.98
C LYS A 167 -11.20 -28.25 -7.77
N VAL A 168 -11.73 -27.85 -6.60
CA VAL A 168 -11.61 -28.63 -5.36
C VAL A 168 -12.30 -29.98 -5.53
N GLU A 169 -13.52 -30.02 -6.06
CA GLU A 169 -14.27 -31.26 -6.32
C GLU A 169 -13.49 -32.21 -7.24
N LYS A 170 -12.93 -31.71 -8.35
CA LYS A 170 -12.08 -32.50 -9.25
C LYS A 170 -10.81 -33.02 -8.56
N GLY A 171 -10.24 -32.23 -7.64
CA GLY A 171 -9.09 -32.64 -6.83
C GLY A 171 -9.46 -33.75 -5.85
N MET A 172 -10.58 -33.59 -5.14
CA MET A 172 -11.10 -34.58 -4.18
C MET A 172 -11.45 -35.90 -4.86
N ALA A 173 -12.07 -35.87 -6.05
CA ALA A 173 -12.36 -37.08 -6.81
C ALA A 173 -11.10 -37.89 -7.18
N LYS A 174 -9.93 -37.24 -7.32
CA LYS A 174 -8.65 -37.89 -7.64
C LYS A 174 -7.82 -38.24 -6.41
N MET A 175 -8.23 -37.78 -5.22
CA MET A 175 -7.43 -37.88 -4.01
C MET A 175 -7.19 -39.35 -3.60
N ASP A 176 -8.24 -40.18 -3.62
CA ASP A 176 -8.15 -41.58 -3.21
C ASP A 176 -7.16 -42.38 -4.08
N THR A 177 -7.15 -42.12 -5.39
CA THR A 177 -6.19 -42.76 -6.31
C THR A 177 -4.76 -42.32 -6.02
N LEU A 178 -4.55 -41.03 -5.76
CA LEU A 178 -3.22 -40.49 -5.46
C LEU A 178 -2.68 -41.01 -4.12
N ILE A 179 -3.54 -41.16 -3.11
CA ILE A 179 -3.16 -41.74 -1.81
C ILE A 179 -2.73 -43.20 -1.99
N LYS A 180 -3.50 -43.99 -2.76
CA LYS A 180 -3.15 -45.40 -3.05
C LYS A 180 -1.81 -45.51 -3.77
N ASP A 181 -1.60 -44.69 -4.80
CA ASP A 181 -0.34 -44.67 -5.56
C ASP A 181 0.84 -44.25 -4.69
N PHE A 182 0.65 -43.26 -3.81
CA PHE A 182 1.67 -42.82 -2.88
C PHE A 182 2.06 -43.93 -1.90
N ASN A 183 1.06 -44.55 -1.25
CA ASN A 183 1.30 -45.64 -0.32
C ASN A 183 1.97 -46.84 -1.00
N ALA A 184 1.55 -47.18 -2.22
CA ALA A 184 2.17 -48.24 -3.01
C ALA A 184 3.64 -47.93 -3.35
N ARG A 185 3.99 -46.66 -3.61
CA ARG A 185 5.39 -46.25 -3.82
C ARG A 185 6.20 -46.34 -2.54
N GLN A 186 5.65 -45.92 -1.40
CA GLN A 186 6.31 -46.04 -0.11
C GLN A 186 6.59 -47.50 0.24
N LEU A 187 5.60 -48.39 0.09
CA LEU A 187 5.78 -49.82 0.34
C LEU A 187 6.86 -50.43 -0.56
N LYS A 188 6.85 -50.13 -1.87
CA LYS A 188 7.88 -50.61 -2.79
C LYS A 188 9.28 -50.11 -2.46
N GLU A 189 9.39 -48.92 -1.89
CA GLU A 189 10.69 -48.39 -1.49
C GLU A 189 11.20 -49.09 -0.23
N LEU A 190 10.31 -49.32 0.75
CA LEU A 190 10.63 -50.10 1.94
C LEU A 190 11.02 -51.54 1.59
N GLU A 191 10.26 -52.22 0.73
CA GLU A 191 10.57 -53.57 0.26
C GLU A 191 11.96 -53.63 -0.40
N LYS A 192 12.29 -52.65 -1.26
CA LYS A 192 13.62 -52.59 -1.90
C LYS A 192 14.73 -52.33 -0.90
N GLU A 193 14.48 -51.52 0.13
CA GLU A 193 15.44 -51.24 1.19
C GLU A 193 15.70 -52.51 2.03
N GLU A 194 14.64 -53.22 2.42
CA GLU A 194 14.73 -54.51 3.11
C GLU A 194 15.44 -55.58 2.25
N GLU A 195 15.11 -55.68 0.95
CA GLU A 195 15.80 -56.55 0.00
C GLU A 195 17.28 -56.16 -0.19
N ALA A 196 17.60 -54.88 -0.13
CA ALA A 196 18.99 -54.42 -0.22
C ALA A 196 19.75 -54.72 1.08
N GLU A 197 19.11 -54.58 2.24
CA GLU A 197 19.70 -54.92 3.54
C GLU A 197 19.95 -56.42 3.68
N THR A 198 18.97 -57.26 3.32
CA THR A 198 19.10 -58.73 3.33
C THR A 198 20.22 -59.17 2.40
N ARG A 199 20.23 -58.70 1.13
CA ARG A 199 21.34 -58.98 0.21
C ARG A 199 22.69 -58.49 0.74
N ARG A 200 22.75 -57.34 1.41
CA ARG A 200 24.00 -56.86 2.03
C ARG A 200 24.44 -57.80 3.16
N LYS A 201 23.52 -58.27 4.01
CA LYS A 201 23.80 -59.22 5.09
C LYS A 201 24.31 -60.55 4.55
N GLU A 202 23.61 -61.14 3.58
CA GLU A 202 24.03 -62.38 2.91
C GLU A 202 25.43 -62.26 2.30
N MET A 203 25.74 -61.13 1.65
CA MET A 203 27.06 -60.90 1.06
C MET A 203 28.16 -60.74 2.13
N MET A 204 27.82 -60.18 3.30
CA MET A 204 28.75 -60.10 4.43
C MET A 204 29.02 -61.50 4.99
N GLU A 205 27.99 -62.29 5.24
CA GLU A 205 28.12 -63.66 5.75
C GLU A 205 28.99 -64.53 4.83
N LEU A 206 28.77 -64.47 3.51
CA LEU A 206 29.60 -65.18 2.53
C LEU A 206 31.07 -64.73 2.53
N ALA A 207 31.33 -63.45 2.80
CA ALA A 207 32.70 -62.94 2.91
C ALA A 207 33.36 -63.43 4.20
N GLU A 208 32.61 -63.47 5.30
CA GLU A 208 33.08 -64.00 6.59
C GLU A 208 33.38 -65.50 6.51
N GLU A 209 32.56 -66.28 5.80
CA GLU A 209 32.83 -67.69 5.52
C GLU A 209 34.10 -67.90 4.68
N TYR A 210 34.36 -67.02 3.71
CA TYR A 210 35.54 -67.11 2.85
C TYR A 210 36.85 -66.76 3.58
N TYR A 211 36.84 -65.73 4.43
CA TYR A 211 38.02 -65.27 5.16
C TYR A 211 38.18 -65.89 6.56
N GLY A 212 37.12 -66.41 7.15
CA GLY A 212 37.11 -67.08 8.46
C GLY A 212 37.05 -66.15 9.68
N TYR A 213 36.81 -64.85 9.49
CA TYR A 213 36.63 -63.86 10.56
C TYR A 213 35.66 -62.76 10.13
N ALA A 214 35.17 -61.96 11.10
CA ALA A 214 34.20 -60.90 10.85
C ALA A 214 34.77 -59.74 10.02
N VAL A 215 34.20 -59.47 8.85
CA VAL A 215 34.70 -58.49 7.87
C VAL A 215 33.78 -57.27 7.80
N LYS A 216 34.35 -56.06 7.90
CA LYS A 216 33.58 -54.81 7.81
C LYS A 216 33.23 -54.44 6.35
N PRO A 217 32.08 -53.81 6.06
CA PRO A 217 31.66 -53.45 4.70
C PRO A 217 32.60 -52.50 3.94
N ARG A 218 33.34 -51.63 4.65
CA ARG A 218 34.28 -50.67 4.05
C ARG A 218 35.72 -51.20 4.00
N SER A 219 35.95 -52.44 4.41
CA SER A 219 37.29 -53.03 4.41
C SER A 219 37.78 -53.29 2.97
N PRO A 220 39.10 -53.21 2.72
CA PRO A 220 39.66 -53.54 1.41
C PRO A 220 39.45 -55.02 1.03
N GLU A 221 39.27 -55.89 2.02
CA GLU A 221 39.03 -57.34 1.84
C GLU A 221 37.64 -57.60 1.28
N PHE A 222 36.61 -56.97 1.83
CA PHE A 222 35.24 -57.06 1.31
C PHE A 222 35.14 -56.55 -0.13
N ILE A 223 35.85 -55.47 -0.47
CA ILE A 223 35.89 -54.93 -1.83
C ILE A 223 36.48 -55.96 -2.82
N LYS A 224 37.60 -56.60 -2.46
CA LYS A 224 38.22 -57.65 -3.29
C LYS A 224 37.30 -58.86 -3.46
N PHE A 225 36.61 -59.27 -2.40
CA PHE A 225 35.64 -60.37 -2.46
C PHE A 225 34.44 -60.05 -3.36
N MET A 226 33.90 -58.84 -3.28
CA MET A 226 32.84 -58.40 -4.20
C MET A 226 33.30 -58.37 -5.65
N GLU A 227 34.54 -57.97 -5.93
CA GLU A 227 35.11 -57.98 -7.29
C GLU A 227 35.26 -59.40 -7.83
N MET A 228 35.72 -60.35 -7.00
CA MET A 228 35.80 -61.78 -7.33
C MET A 228 34.41 -62.31 -7.70
N LYS A 229 33.40 -62.14 -6.84
CA LYS A 229 32.03 -62.59 -7.09
C LYS A 229 31.41 -61.95 -8.34
N ARG A 230 31.64 -60.66 -8.56
CA ARG A 230 31.17 -59.96 -9.76
C ARG A 230 31.80 -60.50 -11.04
N ASN A 231 33.07 -60.93 -10.99
CA ASN A 231 33.74 -61.53 -12.13
C ASN A 231 33.23 -62.94 -12.41
N GLU A 232 33.02 -63.76 -11.37
CA GLU A 232 32.36 -65.08 -11.48
C GLU A 232 30.98 -64.97 -12.13
N GLU A 233 30.13 -64.05 -11.67
CA GLU A 233 28.82 -63.81 -12.26
C GLU A 233 28.87 -63.35 -13.72
N LYS A 234 29.83 -62.48 -14.06
CA LYS A 234 30.01 -62.03 -15.46
C LYS A 234 30.37 -63.20 -16.37
N VAL A 235 31.23 -64.09 -15.92
CA VAL A 235 31.61 -65.30 -16.68
C VAL A 235 30.41 -66.24 -16.82
N ALA A 236 29.67 -66.50 -15.74
CA ALA A 236 28.46 -67.31 -15.77
C ALA A 236 27.37 -66.73 -16.69
N LYS A 237 27.11 -65.42 -16.63
CA LYS A 237 26.16 -64.71 -17.51
C LYS A 237 26.58 -64.78 -18.98
N LYS A 238 27.88 -64.65 -19.28
CA LYS A 238 28.42 -64.82 -20.64
C LYS A 238 28.22 -66.25 -21.14
N ALA A 239 28.50 -67.25 -20.32
CA ALA A 239 28.30 -68.67 -20.66
C ALA A 239 26.82 -69.01 -20.91
N LEU A 240 25.90 -68.52 -20.08
CA LEU A 240 24.45 -68.69 -20.26
C LEU A 240 23.92 -67.98 -21.51
N LYS A 241 24.43 -66.77 -21.80
CA LYS A 241 24.10 -66.04 -23.02
C LYS A 241 24.61 -66.76 -24.28
N GLN A 242 25.80 -67.33 -24.22
CA GLN A 242 26.37 -68.13 -25.30
C GLN A 242 25.59 -69.45 -25.51
N ALA A 243 25.24 -70.14 -24.44
CA ALA A 243 24.44 -71.36 -24.50
C ALA A 243 23.02 -71.12 -25.04
N SER A 244 22.35 -70.04 -24.63
CA SER A 244 21.04 -69.66 -25.16
C SER A 244 21.10 -69.19 -26.63
N ARG A 245 22.18 -68.53 -27.03
CA ARG A 245 22.44 -68.19 -28.44
C ARG A 245 22.64 -69.45 -29.29
N ASN A 246 23.43 -70.41 -28.82
CA ASN A 246 23.67 -71.69 -29.49
C ASN A 246 22.39 -72.52 -29.64
N LYS A 247 21.50 -72.50 -28.63
CA LYS A 247 20.17 -73.15 -28.68
C LYS A 247 19.17 -72.47 -29.63
N ARG A 248 19.31 -71.16 -29.88
CA ARG A 248 18.48 -70.42 -30.85
C ARG A 248 18.96 -70.59 -32.29
N SER A 249 20.27 -70.78 -32.51
CA SER A 249 20.84 -71.02 -33.84
C SER A 249 20.70 -72.46 -34.32
N SER A 250 20.60 -73.45 -33.42
CA SER A 250 20.46 -74.86 -33.79
C SER A 250 19.21 -75.21 -34.63
N PRO A 251 17.99 -74.69 -34.38
CA PRO A 251 16.84 -74.97 -35.24
C PRO A 251 16.93 -74.30 -36.62
N GLN A 252 17.61 -73.15 -36.75
CA GLN A 252 17.82 -72.49 -38.04
C GLN A 252 18.78 -73.30 -38.93
N ILE A 253 19.84 -73.86 -38.35
CA ILE A 253 20.79 -74.75 -39.03
C ILE A 253 20.11 -76.07 -39.45
N GLN A 254 19.20 -76.61 -38.64
CA GLN A 254 18.42 -77.81 -39.00
C GLN A 254 17.39 -77.54 -40.12
N GLN A 255 16.82 -76.33 -40.18
CA GLN A 255 15.89 -75.93 -41.26
C GLN A 255 16.61 -75.60 -42.57
N GLU A 256 17.85 -75.10 -42.52
CA GLU A 256 18.70 -74.90 -43.70
C GLU A 256 19.27 -76.22 -44.24
N ALA A 257 19.62 -77.16 -43.36
CA ALA A 257 20.07 -78.50 -43.74
C ALA A 257 18.96 -79.39 -44.31
N ALA A 258 17.68 -79.13 -44.01
CA ALA A 258 16.53 -79.85 -44.57
C ALA A 258 16.02 -79.26 -45.91
N LYS A 259 16.61 -78.17 -46.39
CA LYS A 259 16.27 -77.49 -47.65
C LYS A 259 17.34 -77.63 -48.75
N SER A 260 18.45 -78.30 -48.45
CA SER A 260 19.43 -78.79 -49.44
C SER A 260 19.21 -80.29 -49.66
#